data_AF-A0A1B0BIG5-F1
#
_entry.id   AF-A0A1B0BIG5-F1
#
_cell.length_a   1.000
_cell.length_b   1.000
_cell.length_c   1.000
_cell.angle_alpha   90.00
_cell.angle_beta   90.00
_cell.angle_gamma   90.00
#
_symmetry.space_group_name_H-M   'P 1'
#
loop_
_entity.id
_entity.type
_entity.pdbx_description
1 polymer ?
#
loop_
_entity_poly.entity_id
_entity_poly.type
_entity_poly.pdbx_seq_one_letter_code
_entity_poly.pdbx_strand_id
1 'polypeptide(L)'
;MRLPYRNKKTTLWVVFAVIVVTMFLFKFTELRPICFFRDDTAASVMVRGDSRYLDGDNQKNYAYNREMPLIFIGGVPRSGTTLMRAMLDAHPDVR
;
A
#
# COMPACT_ATOMS: atom_id res chain seq x y z
N MET A 1 49.76 10.57 11.77
CA MET A 1 50.36 9.69 10.73
C MET A 1 50.59 10.51 9.47
N ARG A 2 51.84 10.74 9.07
CA ARG A 2 52.19 11.43 7.81
C ARG A 2 52.09 10.43 6.67
N LEU A 3 50.98 10.46 5.92
CA LEU A 3 50.82 9.65 4.71
C LEU A 3 51.81 10.14 3.63
N PRO A 4 52.58 9.24 3.00
CA PRO A 4 53.60 9.62 2.02
C PRO A 4 52.90 10.12 0.74
N TYR A 5 52.83 11.44 0.58
CA TYR A 5 52.29 12.12 -0.60
C TYR A 5 53.33 12.09 -1.74
N ARG A 6 53.59 10.90 -2.30
CA ARG A 6 54.61 10.76 -3.36
C ARG A 6 54.10 11.14 -4.74
N ASN A 7 52.79 11.04 -4.99
CA ASN A 7 52.22 11.24 -6.33
C ASN A 7 50.98 12.16 -6.26
N LYS A 8 51.22 13.48 -6.21
CA LYS A 8 50.18 14.52 -6.04
C LYS A 8 48.94 14.35 -6.90
N LYS A 9 49.12 13.84 -8.12
CA LYS A 9 48.04 13.57 -9.08
C LYS A 9 47.20 12.37 -8.64
N THR A 10 47.83 11.27 -8.25
CA THR A 10 47.10 10.04 -7.83
C THR A 10 46.29 10.26 -6.56
N THR A 11 46.79 11.03 -5.59
CA THR A 11 46.01 11.39 -4.39
C THR A 11 44.80 12.25 -4.74
N LEU A 12 44.93 13.15 -5.72
CA LEU A 12 43.82 13.97 -6.21
C LEU A 12 42.74 13.11 -6.90
N TRP A 13 43.15 12.16 -7.74
CA TRP A 13 42.24 11.20 -8.38
C TRP A 13 41.54 10.28 -7.37
N VAL A 14 42.24 9.81 -6.34
CA VAL A 14 41.66 8.98 -5.28
C VAL A 14 40.62 9.78 -4.47
N VAL A 15 40.94 11.03 -4.09
CA VAL A 15 39.99 11.88 -3.36
C VAL A 15 38.76 12.21 -4.21
N PHE A 16 38.95 12.50 -5.50
CA PHE A 16 37.83 12.72 -6.42
C PHE A 16 36.93 11.48 -6.55
N ALA A 17 37.51 10.30 -6.70
CA ALA A 17 36.77 9.05 -6.77
C ALA A 17 35.98 8.78 -5.48
N VAL A 18 36.58 9.01 -4.31
CA VAL A 18 35.89 8.88 -3.01
C VAL A 18 34.73 9.85 -2.90
N ILE A 19 34.90 11.12 -3.30
CA ILE A 19 33.82 12.13 -3.29
C ILE A 19 32.67 11.69 -4.21
N VAL A 20 32.96 11.26 -5.43
CA VAL A 20 31.94 10.79 -6.38
C VAL A 20 31.19 9.57 -5.83
N VAL A 21 31.90 8.61 -5.23
CA VAL A 21 31.29 7.42 -4.62
C VAL A 21 30.40 7.81 -3.44
N THR A 22 30.87 8.69 -2.54
CA THR A 22 30.05 9.14 -1.40
C THR A 22 28.83 9.94 -1.85
N MET A 23 28.95 10.77 -2.89
CA MET A 23 27.82 11.52 -3.45
C MET A 23 26.82 10.58 -4.12
N PHE A 24 27.29 9.55 -4.83
CA PHE A 24 26.44 8.55 -5.48
C PHE A 24 25.70 7.70 -4.44
N LEU A 25 26.38 7.27 -3.38
CA LEU A 25 25.77 6.56 -2.25
C LEU A 25 24.74 7.43 -1.53
N PHE A 26 25.06 8.69 -1.24
CA PHE A 26 24.14 9.62 -0.57
C PHE A 26 22.94 10.00 -1.44
N LYS A 27 23.13 10.14 -2.75
CA LYS A 27 22.03 10.31 -3.70
C LYS A 27 21.20 9.03 -3.83
N PHE A 28 21.78 7.85 -3.72
CA PHE A 28 21.02 6.58 -3.69
C PHE A 28 20.22 6.41 -2.39
N THR A 29 20.69 6.96 -1.26
CA THR A 29 19.95 6.90 0.02
C THR A 29 18.81 7.90 0.09
N GLU A 30 18.96 9.09 -0.53
CA GLU A 30 17.91 10.11 -0.62
C GLU A 30 16.94 9.81 -1.78
N LEU A 31 17.44 9.35 -2.93
CA LEU A 31 16.65 8.73 -4.00
C LEU A 31 16.53 7.23 -3.74
N ARG A 32 16.11 6.83 -2.53
CA ARG A 32 15.35 5.59 -2.43
C ARG A 32 14.29 5.67 -3.53
N PRO A 33 14.27 4.75 -4.49
CA PRO A 33 13.25 4.83 -5.50
C PRO A 33 11.97 4.44 -4.79
N ILE A 34 11.23 5.47 -4.38
CA ILE A 34 9.87 5.37 -3.85
C ILE A 34 8.99 4.56 -4.84
N CYS A 35 9.46 4.40 -6.08
CA CYS A 35 8.80 3.69 -7.17
C CYS A 35 9.38 2.30 -7.52
N PHE A 36 10.57 1.86 -7.07
CA PHE A 36 11.18 0.59 -7.52
C PHE A 36 11.11 -0.54 -6.48
N PHE A 37 11.00 -0.19 -5.20
CA PHE A 37 10.75 -1.15 -4.12
C PHE A 37 9.54 -0.67 -3.34
N ARG A 38 8.41 -0.54 -4.06
CA ARG A 38 7.13 -0.34 -3.42
C ARG A 38 6.71 -1.69 -2.86
N ASP A 39 7.15 -1.91 -1.63
CA ASP A 39 6.44 -2.79 -0.70
C ASP A 39 5.00 -2.28 -0.69
N ASP A 40 4.06 -3.06 -1.21
CA ASP A 40 2.65 -2.71 -1.42
C ASP A 40 1.92 -2.32 -0.12
N THR A 41 2.62 -2.30 1.00
CA THR A 41 2.14 -2.02 2.35
C THR A 41 2.23 -0.54 2.76
N ALA A 42 3.04 0.30 2.10
CA ALA A 42 3.29 1.69 2.56
C ALA A 42 2.85 2.79 1.60
N ALA A 43 2.26 2.44 0.45
CA ALA A 43 1.63 3.43 -0.41
C ALA A 43 0.17 3.61 0.02
N SER A 44 -0.18 4.80 0.49
CA SER A 44 -1.55 5.29 0.48
C SER A 44 -2.01 5.42 -0.97
N VAL A 45 -2.28 4.28 -1.61
CA VAL A 45 -2.98 4.20 -2.88
C VAL A 45 -4.42 4.54 -2.53
N MET A 46 -4.97 5.56 -3.19
CA MET A 46 -6.42 5.62 -3.34
C MET A 46 -6.80 4.47 -4.27
N VAL A 47 -6.90 3.27 -3.67
CA VAL A 47 -7.31 2.05 -4.32
C VAL A 47 -8.76 2.27 -4.73
N ARG A 48 -8.98 2.67 -5.99
CA ARG A 48 -10.18 2.27 -6.74
C ARG A 48 -10.05 0.77 -7.08
N GLY A 49 -9.53 -0.02 -6.16
CA GLY A 49 -9.34 -1.45 -6.32
C GLY A 49 -10.59 -2.12 -5.85
N ASP A 50 -11.00 -3.04 -6.69
CA ASP A 50 -12.33 -3.62 -6.70
C ASP A 50 -12.59 -4.60 -5.54
N SER A 51 -11.85 -4.54 -4.43
CA SER A 51 -12.03 -5.44 -3.29
C SER A 51 -11.67 -4.72 -1.98
N ARG A 52 -12.70 -4.18 -1.30
CA ARG A 52 -12.53 -3.79 0.11
C ARG A 52 -12.72 -5.03 0.97
N TYR A 53 -11.87 -5.23 1.97
CA TYR A 53 -12.00 -6.31 2.94
C TYR A 53 -12.55 -5.75 4.25
N LEU A 54 -13.60 -6.36 4.79
CA LEU A 54 -13.97 -6.15 6.18
C LEU A 54 -13.39 -7.28 7.00
N ASP A 55 -12.62 -6.93 8.02
CA ASP A 55 -12.18 -7.86 9.05
C ASP A 55 -13.28 -7.91 10.11
N GLY A 56 -14.15 -8.91 10.00
CA GLY A 56 -15.16 -9.14 11.03
C GLY A 56 -14.49 -9.59 12.34
N ASP A 57 -15.16 -9.46 13.47
CA ASP A 57 -14.72 -9.88 14.82
C ASP A 57 -14.21 -11.35 14.91
N ASN A 58 -14.45 -12.14 13.85
CA ASN A 58 -14.01 -13.53 13.68
C ASN A 58 -12.96 -13.72 12.58
N GLN A 59 -12.21 -12.67 12.22
CA GLN A 59 -11.12 -12.72 11.23
C GLN A 59 -11.57 -13.16 9.82
N LYS A 60 -12.86 -13.01 9.50
CA LYS A 60 -13.44 -13.38 8.20
C LYS A 60 -13.29 -12.22 7.24
N ASN A 61 -12.42 -12.38 6.25
CA ASN A 61 -12.20 -11.40 5.20
C ASN A 61 -13.26 -11.52 4.10
N TYR A 62 -14.18 -10.56 4.03
CA TYR A 62 -15.18 -10.48 2.96
C TYR A 62 -14.75 -9.46 1.90
N ALA A 63 -14.58 -9.90 0.65
CA ALA A 63 -14.25 -9.02 -0.47
C ALA A 63 -15.52 -8.34 -1.02
N TYR A 64 -15.56 -7.01 -0.98
CA TYR A 64 -16.62 -6.19 -1.57
C TYR A 64 -16.22 -5.71 -2.96
N ASN A 65 -16.90 -6.24 -3.98
CA ASN A 65 -16.66 -5.94 -5.39
C ASN A 65 -17.95 -5.42 -6.02
N ARG A 66 -17.87 -4.69 -7.14
CA ARG A 66 -19.08 -4.21 -7.86
C ARG A 66 -19.96 -5.32 -8.43
N GLU A 67 -19.36 -6.48 -8.65
CA GLU A 67 -19.97 -7.68 -9.23
C GLU A 67 -20.55 -8.61 -8.16
N MET A 68 -20.45 -8.24 -6.87
CA MET A 68 -20.99 -9.07 -5.78
C MET A 68 -22.53 -9.14 -5.87
N PRO A 69 -23.15 -10.25 -5.46
CA PRO A 69 -24.60 -10.43 -5.52
C PRO A 69 -25.31 -9.62 -4.42
N LEU A 70 -25.57 -8.34 -4.68
CA LEU A 70 -26.31 -7.45 -3.77
C LEU A 70 -27.83 -7.68 -3.87
N ILE A 71 -28.49 -7.76 -2.71
CA ILE A 71 -29.95 -7.81 -2.60
C ILE A 71 -30.46 -6.41 -2.24
N PHE A 72 -31.29 -5.83 -3.12
CA PHE A 72 -31.91 -4.53 -2.89
C PHE A 72 -33.38 -4.71 -2.47
N ILE A 73 -33.72 -4.25 -1.27
CA ILE A 73 -35.10 -4.29 -0.74
C ILE A 73 -35.70 -2.89 -0.87
N GLY A 74 -36.75 -2.75 -1.68
CA GLY A 74 -37.43 -1.48 -1.95
C GLY A 74 -38.94 -1.64 -2.09
N GLY A 75 -39.66 -0.51 -2.23
CA GLY A 75 -41.11 -0.49 -2.38
C GLY A 75 -41.77 0.77 -1.79
N VAL A 76 -43.10 0.77 -1.74
CA VAL A 76 -43.91 1.84 -1.11
C VAL A 76 -43.73 1.79 0.42
N PRO A 77 -43.68 2.94 1.12
CA PRO A 77 -43.61 2.95 2.58
C PRO A 77 -44.80 2.21 3.21
N ARG A 78 -44.52 1.45 4.28
CA ARG A 78 -45.46 0.58 5.03
C ARG A 78 -45.88 -0.74 4.33
N SER A 79 -45.24 -1.14 3.24
CA SER A 79 -45.46 -2.45 2.60
C SER A 79 -44.69 -3.62 3.23
N GLY A 80 -44.16 -3.46 4.45
CA GLY A 80 -43.41 -4.53 5.12
C GLY A 80 -41.97 -4.74 4.64
N THR A 81 -41.37 -3.80 3.91
CA THR A 81 -39.96 -3.88 3.46
C THR A 81 -38.97 -3.99 4.63
N THR A 82 -39.30 -3.43 5.79
CA THR A 82 -38.49 -3.55 7.02
C THR A 82 -38.55 -4.97 7.60
N LEU A 83 -39.72 -5.59 7.60
CA LEU A 83 -39.91 -6.96 8.07
C LEU A 83 -39.18 -7.95 7.15
N MET A 84 -39.25 -7.75 5.83
CA MET A 84 -38.49 -8.56 4.86
C MET A 84 -36.98 -8.48 5.11
N ARG A 85 -36.44 -7.28 5.34
CA ARG A 85 -35.02 -7.10 5.69
C ARG A 85 -34.67 -7.86 6.96
N ALA A 86 -35.46 -7.70 8.02
CA ALA A 86 -35.22 -8.36 9.30
C ALA A 86 -35.24 -9.89 9.18
N MET A 87 -36.10 -10.45 8.33
CA MET A 87 -36.11 -11.90 8.05
C MET A 87 -34.84 -12.37 7.34
N LEU A 88 -34.30 -11.58 6.40
CA LEU A 88 -33.05 -11.89 5.72
C LEU A 88 -31.83 -11.73 6.64
N ASP A 89 -31.82 -10.71 7.49
CA ASP A 89 -30.76 -10.48 8.48
C ASP A 89 -30.67 -11.61 9.51
N ALA A 90 -31.76 -12.35 9.74
CA ALA A 90 -31.77 -13.53 10.61
C ALA A 90 -31.05 -14.74 9.99
N HIS A 91 -30.79 -14.73 8.68
CA HIS A 91 -30.09 -15.80 7.98
C HIS A 91 -28.56 -15.69 8.19
N PRO A 92 -27.88 -16.74 8.66
CA PRO A 92 -26.45 -16.67 9.02
C PRO A 92 -25.53 -16.36 7.82
N ASP A 93 -25.93 -16.72 6.60
CA ASP A 93 -25.12 -16.48 5.40
C ASP A 93 -25.28 -15.07 4.81
N VAL A 94 -26.25 -14.29 5.30
CA VAL A 94 -26.57 -12.95 4.78
C VAL A 94 -26.04 -11.85 5.72
N ARG A 95 -25.92 -12.14 7.01
CA ARG A 95 -25.44 -11.22 8.06
C ARG A 95 -23.93 -10.92 7.99
#